data_AF-A0AAX3EJ53-F1
#
_entry.id   AF-A0AAX3EJ53-F1
#
_cell.length_a   1.000
_cell.length_b   1.000
_cell.length_c   1.000
_cell.angle_alpha   90.00
_cell.angle_beta   90.00
_cell.angle_gamma   90.00
#
_symmetry.space_group_name_H-M   'P 1'
#
loop_
_entity.id
_entity.type
_entity.pdbx_description
1 polymer ?
#
loop_
_entity_poly.entity_id
_entity_poly.type
_entity_poly.pdbx_seq_one_letter_code
_entity_poly.pdbx_strand_id
1 'polypeptide(L)'
;MDPIKNQIAAIDPFEPGTEPSGEEALHRMLSGSTVYSDTNPLRNVSSLEDKRRRKARIAGGLLLGAAAVTAGVLVASNFGTVSPAPAPAISSEAAAPTPSTSATPSPSATATPSATPTAVPTQSATPTAPAVATTAPVTPPVQAPTLKTFTFPDGHLSFEYPADWTIRTEQGPYAAPEDQANSVIARVSDGAGSEVARVFNGNYGDGTAGPVERTILDRAVVAGVRDNSGEKVEFGFSSTQSRYVPYDGPAYEGMPTAPTAPVNDPPVYIMDVRISSELQAGATTSGTNQVRVPNGIMSAYVVFDSTKQPTFATPAAAKAWIGTQQYARLKAMLLSLSYK
;
A
#
# COMPACT_ATOMS: atom_id res chain seq x y z
N MET A 1 18.61 -75.86 43.79
CA MET A 1 19.34 -75.32 42.62
C MET A 1 18.37 -74.41 41.90
N ASP A 2 18.58 -73.11 41.97
CA ASP A 2 17.59 -72.09 41.55
C ASP A 2 17.78 -71.67 40.09
N PRO A 3 16.80 -71.90 39.20
CA PRO A 3 16.91 -71.55 37.78
C PRO A 3 16.84 -70.04 37.50
N ILE A 4 16.61 -69.20 38.51
CA ILE A 4 16.46 -67.74 38.37
C ILE A 4 17.82 -67.00 38.39
N LYS A 5 18.88 -67.58 38.98
CA LYS A 5 20.21 -66.93 39.00
C LYS A 5 20.96 -66.97 37.65
N ASN A 6 20.58 -67.87 36.73
CA ASN A 6 21.24 -67.99 35.43
C ASN A 6 20.67 -67.11 34.32
N GLN A 7 19.58 -66.37 34.55
CA GLN A 7 18.98 -65.50 33.53
C GLN A 7 19.41 -64.02 33.64
N ILE A 8 20.08 -63.62 34.71
CA ILE A 8 20.50 -62.22 34.93
C ILE A 8 21.97 -61.96 34.50
N ALA A 9 22.75 -63.01 34.23
CA ALA A 9 24.16 -62.90 33.80
C ALA A 9 24.37 -62.78 32.27
N ALA A 10 23.29 -62.72 31.47
CA ALA A 10 23.37 -62.75 30.00
C ALA A 10 23.11 -61.40 29.32
N ILE A 11 23.06 -60.29 30.08
CA ILE A 11 22.85 -58.95 29.53
C ILE A 11 23.89 -57.99 30.14
N ASP A 12 25.14 -58.20 29.76
CA ASP A 12 26.21 -57.21 29.91
C ASP A 12 26.91 -57.05 28.55
N PRO A 13 26.59 -56.01 27.76
CA PRO A 13 27.17 -55.79 26.44
C PRO A 13 28.35 -54.81 26.50
N PHE A 14 29.26 -54.97 27.45
CA PHE A 14 30.55 -54.28 27.42
C PHE A 14 31.68 -55.27 27.17
N GLU A 15 31.90 -55.58 25.89
CA GLU A 15 33.21 -56.08 25.44
C GLU A 15 34.23 -54.93 25.49
N PRO A 16 35.37 -55.08 26.18
CA PRO A 16 36.48 -54.15 26.09
C PRO A 16 37.31 -54.52 24.85
N GLY A 17 36.96 -53.94 23.70
CA GLY A 17 37.67 -54.21 22.45
C GLY A 17 37.48 -53.12 21.42
N THR A 18 38.52 -52.31 21.24
CA THR A 18 38.72 -51.27 20.21
C THR A 18 37.88 -50.00 20.41
N GLU A 19 38.52 -48.95 20.93
CA GLU A 19 38.00 -47.58 20.80
C GLU A 19 37.80 -47.28 19.31
N PRO A 20 36.60 -46.87 18.87
CA PRO A 20 36.42 -46.40 17.50
C PRO A 20 37.23 -45.12 17.32
N SER A 21 38.18 -45.15 16.38
CA SER A 21 38.96 -43.98 15.99
C SER A 21 38.01 -42.84 15.60
N GLY A 22 38.01 -41.77 16.40
CA GLY A 22 37.19 -40.61 16.15
C GLY A 22 37.42 -40.00 14.77
N GLU A 23 38.62 -40.16 14.22
CA GLU A 23 38.97 -39.70 12.87
C GLU A 23 38.32 -40.52 11.76
N GLU A 24 38.18 -41.85 11.90
CA GLU A 24 37.46 -42.66 10.91
C GLU A 24 35.96 -42.36 10.92
N ALA A 25 35.37 -42.12 12.10
CA ALA A 25 33.97 -41.71 12.22
C ALA A 25 33.72 -40.33 11.57
N LEU A 26 34.64 -39.39 11.77
CA LEU A 26 34.56 -38.05 11.16
C LEU A 26 34.80 -38.09 9.65
N HIS A 27 35.73 -38.92 9.19
CA HIS A 27 35.97 -39.11 7.76
C HIS A 27 34.77 -39.74 7.07
N ARG A 28 34.07 -40.70 7.71
CA ARG A 28 32.83 -41.29 7.18
C ARG A 28 31.68 -40.27 7.10
N MET A 29 31.57 -39.36 8.06
CA MET A 29 30.58 -38.27 8.03
C MET A 29 30.87 -37.24 6.94
N LEU A 30 32.14 -36.95 6.66
CA LEU A 30 32.54 -35.90 5.70
C LEU A 30 32.68 -36.42 4.26
N SER A 31 32.92 -37.72 4.07
CA SER A 31 33.11 -38.32 2.74
C SER A 31 31.90 -39.11 2.22
N GLY A 32 30.90 -39.37 3.07
CA GLY A 32 29.65 -40.00 2.65
C GLY A 32 28.79 -39.04 1.82
N SER A 33 28.47 -39.42 0.58
CA SER A 33 27.51 -38.68 -0.27
C SER A 33 26.13 -38.67 0.42
N THR A 34 25.74 -37.52 0.95
CA THR A 34 24.42 -37.30 1.55
C THR A 34 23.35 -37.23 0.46
N VAL A 35 22.85 -38.40 0.05
CA VAL A 35 21.55 -38.52 -0.61
C VAL A 35 20.49 -38.59 0.48
N TYR A 36 20.09 -37.44 1.02
CA TYR A 36 18.81 -37.30 1.70
C TYR A 36 17.78 -36.88 0.66
N SER A 37 17.15 -37.85 0.01
CA SER A 37 15.88 -37.64 -0.68
C SER A 37 14.77 -38.06 0.25
N ASP A 38 14.33 -37.15 1.11
CA ASP A 38 13.06 -37.29 1.81
C ASP A 38 11.97 -36.72 0.89
N THR A 39 11.39 -37.56 0.04
CA THR A 39 10.51 -37.16 -1.06
C THR A 39 9.07 -36.86 -0.63
N ASN A 40 8.83 -36.55 0.65
CA ASN A 40 7.50 -36.16 1.10
C ASN A 40 7.52 -35.33 2.40
N PRO A 41 7.75 -34.00 2.32
CA PRO A 41 7.53 -33.16 3.49
C PRO A 41 6.03 -33.04 3.79
N LEU A 42 5.66 -33.44 5.01
CA LEU A 42 4.36 -33.13 5.62
C LEU A 42 4.09 -31.61 5.50
N ARG A 43 2.86 -31.25 5.11
CA ARG A 43 2.38 -29.90 4.71
C ARG A 43 2.71 -28.70 5.60
N ASN A 44 3.33 -28.89 6.77
CA ASN A 44 3.57 -27.85 7.77
C ASN A 44 5.04 -27.68 8.21
N VAL A 45 6.01 -28.33 7.57
CA VAL A 45 7.43 -28.14 7.90
C VAL A 45 8.10 -27.27 6.84
N SER A 46 8.35 -26.00 7.18
CA SER A 46 9.11 -25.08 6.33
C SER A 46 10.58 -25.50 6.27
N SER A 47 11.13 -25.56 5.06
CA SER A 47 12.52 -25.95 4.83
C SER A 47 13.50 -24.97 5.51
N LEU A 48 14.72 -25.43 5.80
CA LEU A 48 15.77 -24.54 6.33
C LEU A 48 16.13 -23.42 5.35
N GLU A 49 15.93 -23.64 4.05
CA GLU A 49 16.10 -22.63 3.01
C GLU A 49 15.00 -21.56 3.06
N ASP A 50 13.75 -21.93 3.33
CA ASP A 50 12.66 -20.97 3.59
C ASP A 50 12.93 -20.15 4.85
N LYS A 51 13.48 -20.78 5.91
CA LYS A 51 13.89 -20.07 7.12
C LYS A 51 15.06 -19.13 6.87
N ARG A 52 16.05 -19.50 6.05
CA ARG A 52 17.18 -18.62 5.65
C ARG A 52 16.69 -17.45 4.81
N ARG A 53 15.80 -17.68 3.84
CA ARG A 53 15.17 -16.63 3.02
C ARG A 53 14.34 -15.66 3.87
N ARG A 54 13.62 -16.16 4.88
CA ARG A 54 12.86 -15.31 5.83
C ARG A 54 13.77 -14.45 6.71
N LYS A 55 14.92 -14.98 7.16
CA LYS A 55 15.90 -14.20 7.94
C LYS A 55 16.60 -13.12 7.11
N ALA A 56 16.89 -13.39 5.83
CA ALA A 56 17.46 -12.39 4.92
C ALA A 56 16.51 -11.20 4.67
N ARG A 57 15.19 -11.45 4.60
CA ARG A 57 14.17 -10.39 4.46
C ARG A 57 14.04 -9.50 5.70
N ILE A 58 14.21 -10.05 6.90
CA ILE A 58 14.13 -9.29 8.16
C ILE A 58 15.39 -8.45 8.38
N ALA A 59 16.57 -8.95 7.96
CA ALA A 59 17.81 -8.19 8.07
C ALA A 59 17.95 -7.06 7.02
N GLY A 60 17.34 -7.19 5.84
CA GLY A 60 17.35 -6.17 4.78
C GLY A 60 16.47 -4.94 5.07
N GLY A 61 15.49 -5.04 5.98
CA GLY A 61 14.55 -3.95 6.29
C GLY A 61 15.08 -2.87 7.25
N LEU A 62 16.28 -3.04 7.83
CA LEU A 62 16.80 -2.16 8.89
C LEU A 62 17.91 -1.20 8.43
N LEU A 63 18.25 -1.14 7.12
CA LEU A 63 19.41 -0.39 6.62
C LEU A 63 19.14 0.55 5.42
N LEU A 64 17.90 0.93 5.13
CA LEU A 64 17.60 1.88 4.03
C LEU A 64 16.86 3.14 4.52
N GLY A 65 17.42 3.77 5.55
CA GLY A 65 17.11 5.14 5.97
C GLY A 65 18.17 6.18 5.57
N ALA A 66 19.16 5.84 4.73
CA ALA A 66 20.23 6.77 4.35
C ALA A 66 20.89 6.42 3.01
N ALA A 67 20.25 6.75 1.88
CA ALA A 67 20.92 6.79 0.57
C ALA A 67 20.12 7.68 -0.41
N ALA A 68 20.02 8.97 -0.11
CA ALA A 68 19.46 9.94 -1.05
C ALA A 68 20.19 11.28 -0.99
N VAL A 69 21.52 11.32 -1.17
CA VAL A 69 22.25 12.50 -1.68
C VAL A 69 23.52 12.02 -2.39
N THR A 70 23.86 12.65 -3.52
CA THR A 70 25.13 12.65 -4.29
C THR A 70 25.22 11.81 -5.57
N ALA A 71 24.47 12.25 -6.60
CA ALA A 71 25.00 12.27 -7.96
C ALA A 71 24.48 13.53 -8.66
N GLY A 72 25.34 14.53 -8.85
CA GLY A 72 24.99 15.74 -9.61
C GLY A 72 25.73 17.01 -9.20
N VAL A 73 27.06 17.02 -9.17
CA VAL A 73 27.84 18.26 -9.25
C VAL A 73 28.85 18.09 -10.37
N LEU A 74 28.62 18.82 -11.48
CA LEU A 74 29.66 19.39 -12.35
C LEU A 74 29.02 20.32 -13.39
N VAL A 75 28.65 21.52 -12.97
CA VAL A 75 28.77 22.74 -13.81
C VAL A 75 29.24 23.86 -12.90
N ALA A 76 30.54 24.14 -12.96
CA ALA A 76 31.16 25.31 -12.35
C ALA A 76 31.10 26.49 -13.33
N SER A 77 30.76 27.67 -12.81
CA SER A 77 31.40 28.99 -13.03
C SER A 77 30.39 30.13 -13.17
N ASN A 78 30.13 30.86 -12.06
CA ASN A 78 30.37 32.30 -11.98
C ASN A 78 30.13 32.80 -10.55
N PHE A 79 31.23 33.23 -9.91
CA PHE A 79 31.25 33.85 -8.59
C PHE A 79 30.79 35.30 -8.66
N GLY A 80 29.80 35.66 -7.85
CA GLY A 80 29.53 37.02 -7.40
C GLY A 80 29.51 37.03 -5.87
N THR A 81 30.43 37.78 -5.26
CA THR A 81 30.65 37.88 -3.82
C THR A 81 29.72 38.88 -3.15
N VAL A 82 29.04 38.49 -2.06
CA VAL A 82 28.55 39.38 -0.97
C VAL A 82 28.10 38.47 0.19
N SER A 83 28.84 38.37 1.30
CA SER A 83 28.94 39.27 2.47
C SER A 83 28.22 38.60 3.67
N PRO A 84 28.91 38.33 4.80
CA PRO A 84 28.32 37.57 5.91
C PRO A 84 27.42 38.43 6.82
N ALA A 85 26.52 37.71 7.49
CA ALA A 85 25.50 38.18 8.44
C ALA A 85 26.04 38.91 9.68
N PRO A 86 25.18 39.64 10.40
CA PRO A 86 25.27 39.79 11.86
C PRO A 86 24.27 38.89 12.60
N ALA A 87 24.70 38.52 13.81
CA ALA A 87 24.12 37.59 14.77
C ALA A 87 22.90 38.18 15.55
N PRO A 88 22.27 37.43 16.48
CA PRO A 88 20.89 37.64 16.91
C PRO A 88 20.74 38.63 18.07
N ALA A 89 19.60 39.32 18.13
CA ALA A 89 19.17 40.09 19.29
C ALA A 89 18.15 39.28 20.12
N ILE A 90 18.65 38.81 21.26
CA ILE A 90 17.93 38.42 22.47
C ILE A 90 16.99 39.55 22.93
N SER A 91 15.72 39.23 23.18
CA SER A 91 14.88 39.94 24.16
C SER A 91 13.79 39.01 24.67
N SER A 92 13.95 38.64 25.92
CA SER A 92 13.00 38.00 26.81
C SER A 92 11.92 39.01 27.21
N GLU A 93 10.64 38.64 27.07
CA GLU A 93 9.62 39.17 27.97
C GLU A 93 8.58 38.08 28.26
N ALA A 94 8.56 37.70 29.53
CA ALA A 94 7.59 36.80 30.12
C ALA A 94 6.33 37.59 30.44
N ALA A 95 5.17 37.12 29.97
CA ALA A 95 3.88 37.54 30.47
C ALA A 95 3.09 36.31 30.95
N ALA A 96 2.63 36.43 32.19
CA ALA A 96 1.97 35.43 33.01
C ALA A 96 0.57 35.00 32.50
N PRO A 97 0.07 33.82 32.92
CA PRO A 97 -1.18 33.25 32.44
C PRO A 97 -2.42 33.92 33.07
N THR A 98 -3.47 34.10 32.28
CA THR A 98 -4.81 34.51 32.76
C THR A 98 -5.77 33.32 32.63
N PRO A 99 -6.63 33.07 33.64
CA PRO A 99 -7.30 31.77 33.83
C PRO A 99 -8.45 31.46 32.87
N SER A 100 -8.67 30.14 32.73
CA SER A 100 -9.83 29.49 32.10
C SER A 100 -11.16 29.88 32.74
N THR A 101 -12.17 30.12 31.90
CA THR A 101 -13.57 29.97 32.28
C THR A 101 -14.20 28.87 31.43
N SER A 102 -14.56 27.79 32.11
CA SER A 102 -15.37 26.69 31.60
C SER A 102 -16.83 27.12 31.61
N ALA A 103 -17.52 26.99 30.48
CA ALA A 103 -18.97 27.09 30.41
C ALA A 103 -19.51 25.95 29.55
N THR A 104 -19.88 24.87 30.23
CA THR A 104 -20.78 23.82 29.74
C THR A 104 -22.21 24.36 29.72
N PRO A 105 -22.96 24.16 28.63
CA PRO A 105 -24.37 23.84 28.80
C PRO A 105 -24.81 22.59 28.03
N SER A 106 -25.57 21.75 28.73
CA SER A 106 -26.41 20.65 28.26
C SER A 106 -27.45 20.42 29.38
N PRO A 107 -28.68 19.89 29.17
CA PRO A 107 -29.41 19.55 27.95
C PRO A 107 -30.88 20.08 27.90
N SER A 108 -31.58 19.68 26.84
CA SER A 108 -32.98 19.23 26.82
C SER A 108 -34.11 20.25 26.57
N ALA A 109 -34.78 20.08 25.43
CA ALA A 109 -36.24 20.17 25.34
C ALA A 109 -36.75 19.21 24.27
N THR A 110 -37.40 18.13 24.72
CA THR A 110 -38.29 17.28 23.94
C THR A 110 -39.66 17.94 23.89
N ALA A 111 -40.25 18.10 22.70
CA ALA A 111 -41.68 18.27 22.52
C ALA A 111 -42.15 17.52 21.25
N THR A 112 -43.21 16.75 21.46
CA THR A 112 -43.93 15.78 20.64
C THR A 112 -44.81 16.44 19.54
N PRO A 113 -45.40 15.65 18.61
CA PRO A 113 -45.90 16.10 17.32
C PRO A 113 -47.37 16.55 17.36
N SER A 114 -47.82 17.24 16.30
CA SER A 114 -49.10 16.99 15.59
C SER A 114 -49.55 18.25 14.83
N ALA A 115 -49.72 18.13 13.51
CA ALA A 115 -50.80 18.79 12.78
C ALA A 115 -50.95 18.14 11.39
N THR A 116 -52.04 17.42 11.23
CA THR A 116 -52.59 16.97 9.94
C THR A 116 -53.05 18.19 9.13
N PRO A 117 -52.61 18.39 7.88
CA PRO A 117 -53.26 19.36 7.01
C PRO A 117 -54.51 18.74 6.37
N THR A 118 -55.65 19.33 6.70
CA THR A 118 -56.95 19.15 6.03
C THR A 118 -56.85 19.63 4.58
N ALA A 119 -57.25 18.79 3.62
CA ALA A 119 -57.41 19.15 2.22
C ALA A 119 -58.56 20.15 2.06
N VAL A 120 -58.27 21.30 1.44
CA VAL A 120 -59.28 22.26 0.96
C VAL A 120 -59.45 22.07 -0.55
N PRO A 121 -60.68 22.02 -1.08
CA PRO A 121 -60.92 21.72 -2.48
C PRO A 121 -60.57 22.87 -3.43
N THR A 122 -60.21 22.42 -4.62
CA THR A 122 -59.91 23.06 -5.90
C THR A 122 -60.71 24.33 -6.22
N GLN A 123 -60.01 25.43 -6.51
CA GLN A 123 -60.51 26.51 -7.38
C GLN A 123 -59.92 26.34 -8.78
N SER A 124 -60.81 26.29 -9.77
CA SER A 124 -60.49 26.20 -11.19
C SER A 124 -59.81 27.49 -11.64
N ALA A 125 -58.55 27.41 -12.05
CA ALA A 125 -57.83 28.53 -12.68
C ALA A 125 -58.30 28.71 -14.13
N THR A 126 -58.61 29.95 -14.47
CA THR A 126 -58.88 30.47 -15.82
C THR A 126 -57.69 30.17 -16.76
N PRO A 127 -57.91 29.77 -18.03
CA PRO A 127 -56.82 29.48 -18.95
C PRO A 127 -56.07 30.76 -19.34
N THR A 128 -54.86 30.92 -18.80
CA THR A 128 -53.86 31.88 -19.30
C THR A 128 -53.21 31.30 -20.55
N ALA A 129 -53.09 32.14 -21.59
CA ALA A 129 -52.51 31.82 -22.89
C ALA A 129 -51.12 31.14 -22.77
N PRO A 130 -50.77 30.22 -23.69
CA PRO A 130 -49.47 29.54 -23.65
C PRO A 130 -48.34 30.54 -23.84
N ALA A 131 -47.45 30.60 -22.85
CA ALA A 131 -46.17 31.29 -22.95
C ALA A 131 -45.33 30.58 -24.02
N VAL A 132 -44.80 31.35 -24.97
CA VAL A 132 -43.87 30.88 -25.99
C VAL A 132 -42.66 30.30 -25.29
N ALA A 133 -42.39 29.01 -25.52
CA ALA A 133 -41.22 28.33 -24.99
C ALA A 133 -39.96 28.95 -25.61
N THR A 134 -39.25 29.76 -24.84
CA THR A 134 -37.88 30.18 -25.16
C THR A 134 -37.02 28.92 -25.16
N THR A 135 -36.59 28.48 -26.33
CA THR A 135 -35.65 27.37 -26.51
C THR A 135 -34.38 27.67 -25.71
N ALA A 136 -34.09 26.85 -24.70
CA ALA A 136 -32.82 26.89 -23.99
C ALA A 136 -31.67 26.72 -24.99
N PRO A 137 -30.54 27.43 -24.83
CA PRO A 137 -29.40 27.27 -25.71
C PRO A 137 -28.94 25.81 -25.67
N VAL A 138 -29.01 25.16 -26.83
CA VAL A 138 -28.49 23.80 -27.05
C VAL A 138 -26.99 23.88 -26.79
N THR A 139 -26.56 23.34 -25.65
CA THR A 139 -25.15 23.20 -25.33
C THR A 139 -24.56 22.23 -26.36
N PRO A 140 -23.54 22.60 -27.15
CA PRO A 140 -22.95 21.68 -28.11
C PRO A 140 -22.45 20.43 -27.36
N PRO A 141 -22.57 19.23 -27.96
CA PRO A 141 -22.18 18.00 -27.30
C PRO A 141 -20.70 18.08 -26.91
N VAL A 142 -20.42 17.90 -25.62
CA VAL A 142 -19.06 17.79 -25.09
C VAL A 142 -18.40 16.62 -25.79
N GLN A 143 -17.41 16.90 -26.64
CA GLN A 143 -16.68 15.87 -27.36
C GLN A 143 -16.05 14.91 -26.35
N ALA A 144 -16.39 13.63 -26.45
CA ALA A 144 -15.80 12.60 -25.61
C ALA A 144 -14.26 12.63 -25.78
N PRO A 145 -13.49 12.52 -24.68
CA PRO A 145 -12.04 12.56 -24.77
C PRO A 145 -11.56 11.41 -25.66
N THR A 146 -10.69 11.72 -26.62
CA THR A 146 -10.01 10.69 -27.42
C THR A 146 -9.13 9.85 -26.50
N LEU A 147 -9.34 8.54 -26.48
CA LEU A 147 -8.56 7.58 -25.70
C LEU A 147 -7.56 6.83 -26.58
N LYS A 148 -6.43 6.43 -25.99
CA LYS A 148 -5.43 5.52 -26.55
C LYS A 148 -5.34 4.30 -25.65
N THR A 149 -4.92 3.17 -26.22
CA THR A 149 -4.68 1.93 -25.46
C THR A 149 -3.18 1.65 -25.40
N PHE A 150 -2.68 1.38 -24.20
CA PHE A 150 -1.35 0.84 -24.00
C PHE A 150 -1.45 -0.63 -23.67
N THR A 151 -0.59 -1.44 -24.29
CA THR A 151 -0.45 -2.87 -23.99
C THR A 151 1.01 -3.12 -23.64
N PHE A 152 1.23 -3.84 -22.53
CA PHE A 152 2.58 -4.20 -22.11
C PHE A 152 3.25 -5.11 -23.15
N PRO A 153 4.60 -5.16 -23.20
CA PRO A 153 5.32 -5.95 -24.21
C PRO A 153 4.98 -7.44 -24.25
N ASP A 154 4.50 -7.98 -23.13
CA ASP A 154 4.05 -9.37 -23.00
C ASP A 154 2.66 -9.63 -23.59
N GLY A 155 1.91 -8.57 -23.96
CA GLY A 155 0.60 -8.66 -24.57
C GLY A 155 -0.57 -8.94 -23.60
N HIS A 156 -0.30 -9.16 -22.32
CA HIS A 156 -1.31 -9.62 -21.36
C HIS A 156 -2.03 -8.48 -20.67
N LEU A 157 -1.27 -7.50 -20.15
CA LEU A 157 -1.82 -6.36 -19.45
C LEU A 157 -1.99 -5.17 -20.39
N SER A 158 -3.15 -4.51 -20.31
CA SER A 158 -3.45 -3.29 -21.07
C SER A 158 -4.33 -2.33 -20.28
N PHE A 159 -4.31 -1.05 -20.66
CA PHE A 159 -5.20 -0.01 -20.15
C PHE A 159 -5.40 1.11 -21.16
N GLU A 160 -6.50 1.85 -21.02
CA GLU A 160 -6.82 3.05 -21.78
C GLU A 160 -6.37 4.31 -21.06
N TYR A 161 -5.93 5.32 -21.81
CA TYR A 161 -5.48 6.60 -21.28
C TYR A 161 -5.83 7.76 -22.23
N PRO A 162 -6.00 9.00 -21.72
CA PRO A 162 -6.25 10.17 -22.55
C PRO A 162 -5.18 10.39 -23.62
N ALA A 163 -5.59 10.78 -24.83
CA ALA A 163 -4.67 10.94 -25.96
C ALA A 163 -3.61 12.05 -25.77
N ASP A 164 -3.88 13.02 -24.90
CA ASP A 164 -2.97 14.09 -24.48
C ASP A 164 -1.94 13.64 -23.43
N TRP A 165 -2.07 12.44 -22.87
CA TRP A 165 -1.11 11.86 -21.93
C TRP A 165 -0.02 11.06 -22.66
N THR A 166 1.09 10.84 -21.96
CA THR A 166 2.25 10.09 -22.49
C THR A 166 2.60 8.92 -21.59
N ILE A 167 3.15 7.87 -22.19
CA ILE A 167 3.60 6.67 -21.49
C ILE A 167 5.07 6.43 -21.82
N ARG A 168 5.85 6.11 -20.79
CA ARG A 168 7.23 5.61 -20.93
C ARG A 168 7.36 4.32 -20.15
N THR A 169 8.01 3.34 -20.77
CA THR A 169 8.33 2.07 -20.12
C THR A 169 9.74 2.10 -19.57
N GLU A 170 9.93 1.48 -18.42
CA GLU A 170 11.25 1.22 -17.84
C GLU A 170 11.31 -0.20 -17.26
N GLN A 171 12.53 -0.66 -17.01
CA GLN A 171 12.78 -1.94 -16.35
C GLN A 171 12.19 -1.91 -14.94
N GLY A 172 11.27 -2.83 -14.67
CA GLY A 172 10.72 -3.05 -13.34
C GLY A 172 11.66 -3.86 -12.45
N PRO A 173 11.42 -3.88 -11.12
CA PRO A 173 12.16 -4.71 -10.20
C PRO A 173 11.93 -6.21 -10.49
N TYR A 174 12.94 -7.04 -10.26
CA TYR A 174 12.87 -8.49 -10.47
C TYR A 174 13.69 -9.23 -9.42
N ALA A 175 13.30 -10.46 -9.09
CA ALA A 175 13.99 -11.28 -8.10
C ALA A 175 15.08 -12.17 -8.73
N ALA A 176 14.82 -12.71 -9.92
CA ALA A 176 15.76 -13.55 -10.67
C ALA A 176 16.04 -12.94 -12.05
N PRO A 177 17.26 -13.09 -12.61
CA PRO A 177 17.59 -12.55 -13.92
C PRO A 177 16.68 -13.03 -15.05
N GLU A 178 16.15 -14.26 -14.96
CA GLU A 178 15.18 -14.82 -15.91
C GLU A 178 13.85 -14.04 -15.98
N ASP A 179 13.46 -13.37 -14.89
CA ASP A 179 12.23 -12.56 -14.83
C ASP A 179 12.42 -11.15 -15.40
N GLN A 180 13.66 -10.72 -15.64
CA GLN A 180 13.99 -9.35 -16.01
C GLN A 180 13.22 -8.89 -17.26
N ALA A 181 13.18 -9.74 -18.30
CA ALA A 181 12.53 -9.42 -19.57
C ALA A 181 11.01 -9.20 -19.43
N ASN A 182 10.38 -9.80 -18.42
CA ASN A 182 8.95 -9.73 -18.18
C ASN A 182 8.57 -8.72 -17.09
N SER A 183 9.53 -7.97 -16.55
CA SER A 183 9.31 -6.99 -15.49
C SER A 183 9.39 -5.57 -16.04
N VAL A 184 8.25 -4.90 -16.15
CA VAL A 184 8.12 -3.59 -16.78
C VAL A 184 7.25 -2.66 -15.93
N ILE A 185 7.69 -1.41 -15.80
CA ILE A 185 6.87 -0.32 -15.27
C ILE A 185 6.49 0.60 -16.42
N ALA A 186 5.19 0.86 -16.59
CA ALA A 186 4.66 1.94 -17.40
C ALA A 186 4.45 3.18 -16.51
N ARG A 187 5.25 4.22 -16.74
CA ARG A 187 5.07 5.56 -16.17
C ARG A 187 4.12 6.35 -17.04
N VAL A 188 3.06 6.87 -16.45
CA VAL A 188 2.04 7.66 -17.14
C VAL A 188 2.19 9.12 -16.73
N SER A 189 2.39 10.00 -17.70
CA SER A 189 2.45 11.44 -17.49
C SER A 189 1.26 12.14 -18.15
N ASP A 190 0.70 13.13 -17.47
CA ASP A 190 -0.40 13.93 -17.99
C ASP A 190 0.04 14.88 -19.13
N GLY A 191 -0.91 15.65 -19.69
CA GLY A 191 -0.63 16.61 -20.77
C GLY A 191 0.28 17.77 -20.36
N ALA A 192 0.51 17.99 -19.05
CA ALA A 192 1.49 18.94 -18.54
C ALA A 192 2.88 18.31 -18.32
N GLY A 193 3.02 17.00 -18.56
CA GLY A 193 4.25 16.25 -18.36
C GLY A 193 4.48 15.78 -16.93
N SER A 194 3.54 15.99 -16.01
CA SER A 194 3.66 15.50 -14.64
C SER A 194 3.36 14.01 -14.61
N GLU A 195 4.20 13.21 -13.94
CA GLU A 195 3.89 11.81 -13.70
C GLU A 195 2.71 11.69 -12.74
N VAL A 196 1.67 10.98 -13.17
CA VAL A 196 0.39 10.89 -12.44
C VAL A 196 0.02 9.45 -12.10
N ALA A 197 0.61 8.46 -12.74
CA ALA A 197 0.37 7.06 -12.40
C ALA A 197 1.53 6.16 -12.78
N ARG A 198 1.59 5.00 -12.13
CA ARG A 198 2.44 3.88 -12.48
C ARG A 198 1.61 2.61 -12.58
N VAL A 199 1.89 1.83 -13.61
CA VAL A 199 1.38 0.47 -13.77
C VAL A 199 2.58 -0.45 -13.89
N PHE A 200 2.62 -1.49 -13.07
CA PHE A 200 3.66 -2.50 -13.04
C PHE A 200 3.09 -3.84 -13.48
N ASN A 201 3.89 -4.56 -14.25
CA ASN A 201 3.64 -5.95 -14.64
C ASN A 201 4.98 -6.70 -14.56
N GLY A 202 5.06 -7.74 -13.75
CA GLY A 202 6.27 -8.54 -13.63
C GLY A 202 6.33 -9.42 -12.39
N ASN A 203 7.47 -10.08 -12.18
CA ASN A 203 7.64 -11.06 -11.12
C ASN A 203 8.43 -10.48 -9.93
N TYR A 204 7.83 -9.49 -9.24
CA TYR A 204 8.38 -8.92 -8.01
C TYR A 204 7.26 -8.60 -7.02
N GLY A 205 7.41 -9.15 -5.80
CA GLY A 205 6.51 -8.89 -4.68
C GLY A 205 7.29 -8.42 -3.46
N ASP A 206 7.07 -7.16 -3.09
CA ASP A 206 7.55 -6.56 -1.84
C ASP A 206 6.40 -5.86 -1.12
N GLY A 207 6.42 -5.87 0.20
CA GLY A 207 5.38 -5.26 1.01
C GLY A 207 5.70 -5.40 2.48
N THR A 208 5.91 -4.26 3.14
CA THR A 208 5.80 -4.17 4.59
C THR A 208 4.41 -3.67 4.91
N ALA A 209 3.67 -4.44 5.70
CA ALA A 209 2.34 -4.06 6.15
C ALA A 209 2.36 -3.72 7.64
N GLY A 210 1.61 -2.69 8.01
CA GLY A 210 1.40 -2.28 9.40
C GLY A 210 -0.08 -2.00 9.66
N PRO A 211 -0.54 -1.91 10.90
CA PRO A 211 -1.94 -1.57 11.15
C PRO A 211 -2.22 -0.12 10.74
N VAL A 212 -3.39 0.08 10.15
CA VAL A 212 -3.89 1.39 9.74
C VAL A 212 -5.37 1.49 10.10
N GLU A 213 -5.84 2.73 10.20
CA GLU A 213 -7.25 3.07 10.11
C GLU A 213 -7.50 3.57 8.68
N ARG A 214 -8.32 2.86 7.90
CA ARG A 214 -8.61 3.21 6.51
C ARG A 214 -10.01 3.80 6.35
N THR A 215 -10.12 4.96 5.72
CA THR A 215 -11.39 5.51 5.24
C THR A 215 -11.45 5.39 3.72
N ILE A 216 -12.43 4.66 3.19
CA ILE A 216 -12.66 4.54 1.74
C ILE A 216 -13.50 5.74 1.30
N LEU A 217 -12.99 6.50 0.33
CA LEU A 217 -13.64 7.69 -0.23
C LEU A 217 -14.37 7.38 -1.54
N ASP A 218 -13.85 6.43 -2.32
CA ASP A 218 -14.47 5.92 -3.54
C ASP A 218 -13.97 4.50 -3.80
N ARG A 219 -14.80 3.68 -4.45
CA ARG A 219 -14.44 2.31 -4.86
C ARG A 219 -15.24 1.88 -6.08
N ALA A 220 -14.66 1.02 -6.90
CA ALA A 220 -15.35 0.38 -8.00
C ALA A 220 -14.63 -0.90 -8.44
N VAL A 221 -15.37 -1.87 -8.98
CA VAL A 221 -14.79 -3.11 -9.51
C VAL A 221 -14.04 -2.82 -10.82
N VAL A 222 -12.81 -3.34 -10.92
CA VAL A 222 -12.05 -3.37 -12.17
C VAL A 222 -12.43 -4.65 -12.91
N ALA A 223 -13.34 -4.53 -13.88
CA ALA A 223 -13.96 -5.71 -14.50
C ALA A 223 -12.99 -6.56 -15.33
N GLY A 224 -11.97 -5.92 -15.94
CA GLY A 224 -11.02 -6.57 -16.83
C GLY A 224 -9.89 -7.34 -16.14
N VAL A 225 -9.82 -7.32 -14.79
CA VAL A 225 -8.79 -8.02 -14.03
C VAL A 225 -9.41 -8.87 -12.92
N ARG A 226 -8.78 -10.02 -12.67
CA ARG A 226 -9.04 -10.93 -11.56
C ARG A 226 -7.71 -11.33 -10.96
N ASP A 227 -7.70 -11.53 -9.65
CA ASP A 227 -6.57 -12.20 -9.01
C ASP A 227 -6.57 -13.69 -9.39
N ASN A 228 -5.40 -14.33 -9.38
CA ASN A 228 -5.24 -15.76 -9.65
C ASN A 228 -6.09 -16.65 -8.72
N SER A 229 -6.41 -16.19 -7.51
CA SER A 229 -7.35 -16.86 -6.59
C SER A 229 -8.81 -16.79 -7.05
N GLY A 230 -9.11 -16.01 -8.09
CA GLY A 230 -10.46 -15.67 -8.54
C GLY A 230 -11.07 -14.47 -7.82
N GLU A 231 -10.36 -13.87 -6.86
CA GLU A 231 -10.84 -12.72 -6.12
C GLU A 231 -11.06 -11.50 -7.03
N LYS A 232 -12.07 -10.69 -6.69
CA LYS A 232 -12.35 -9.43 -7.37
C LYS A 232 -11.22 -8.44 -7.11
N VAL A 233 -10.91 -7.70 -8.16
CA VAL A 233 -9.99 -6.58 -8.11
C VAL A 233 -10.81 -5.30 -8.15
N GLU A 234 -10.49 -4.37 -7.27
CA GLU A 234 -11.18 -3.10 -7.10
C GLU A 234 -10.19 -1.94 -7.22
N PHE A 235 -10.67 -0.90 -7.87
CA PHE A 235 -10.16 0.45 -7.72
C PHE A 235 -10.59 0.99 -6.36
N GLY A 236 -9.70 1.69 -5.67
CA GLY A 236 -10.00 2.41 -4.45
C GLY A 236 -9.33 3.77 -4.40
N PHE A 237 -10.05 4.78 -3.90
CA PHE A 237 -9.45 6.00 -3.37
C PHE A 237 -9.72 6.05 -1.87
N SER A 238 -8.67 6.09 -1.05
CA SER A 238 -8.78 6.00 0.40
C SER A 238 -7.78 6.89 1.11
N SER A 239 -8.09 7.22 2.36
CA SER A 239 -7.11 7.76 3.31
C SER A 239 -6.75 6.69 4.33
N THR A 240 -5.47 6.60 4.67
CA THR A 240 -4.94 5.66 5.66
C THR A 240 -4.17 6.43 6.74
N GLN A 241 -4.58 6.23 7.98
CA GLN A 241 -3.87 6.73 9.15
C GLN A 241 -3.09 5.57 9.78
N SER A 242 -1.79 5.72 9.96
CA SER A 242 -0.99 4.72 10.67
C SER A 242 -1.52 4.54 12.10
N ARG A 243 -1.65 3.30 12.55
CA ARG A 243 -1.95 2.99 13.94
C ARG A 243 -0.69 2.56 14.66
N TYR A 244 -0.59 2.97 15.92
CA TYR A 244 0.45 2.45 16.78
C TYR A 244 0.15 0.98 17.14
N VAL A 245 1.14 0.10 16.99
CA VAL A 245 1.11 -1.25 17.60
C VAL A 245 1.85 -1.15 18.93
N PRO A 246 1.17 -1.32 20.08
CA PRO A 246 1.87 -1.52 21.34
C PRO A 246 2.77 -2.76 21.22
N TYR A 247 4.05 -2.59 21.52
CA TYR A 247 4.93 -3.74 21.69
C TYR A 247 4.63 -4.38 23.05
N ASP A 248 4.07 -5.59 23.04
CA ASP A 248 3.67 -6.34 24.25
C ASP A 248 4.80 -7.21 24.82
N GLY A 249 6.01 -7.15 24.28
CA GLY A 249 7.17 -7.89 24.79
C GLY A 249 7.81 -7.23 26.02
N PRO A 250 8.67 -7.97 26.77
CA PRO A 250 9.43 -7.36 27.85
C PRO A 250 10.31 -6.24 27.29
N ALA A 251 10.35 -5.11 28.02
CA ALA A 251 11.28 -4.03 27.70
C ALA A 251 12.71 -4.58 27.70
N TYR A 252 13.49 -4.24 26.69
CA TYR A 252 14.91 -4.54 26.62
C TYR A 252 15.71 -3.24 26.61
N GLU A 253 16.97 -3.29 27.05
CA GLU A 253 17.84 -2.13 27.10
C GLU A 253 18.02 -1.53 25.69
N GLY A 254 17.77 -0.23 25.55
CA GLY A 254 17.76 0.48 24.26
C GLY A 254 16.43 0.44 23.50
N MET A 255 15.39 -0.22 24.03
CA MET A 255 14.05 -0.15 23.45
C MET A 255 13.49 1.28 23.61
N PRO A 256 13.04 1.94 22.52
CA PRO A 256 12.34 3.21 22.62
C PRO A 256 11.08 3.03 23.46
N THR A 257 10.83 3.97 24.38
CA THR A 257 9.57 3.99 25.13
C THR A 257 8.42 4.00 24.13
N ALA A 258 7.50 3.04 24.25
CA ALA A 258 6.32 2.96 23.42
C ALA A 258 5.62 4.34 23.35
N PRO A 259 5.48 4.96 22.17
CA PRO A 259 4.64 6.13 22.01
C PRO A 259 3.25 5.87 22.59
N THR A 260 2.90 6.56 23.66
CA THR A 260 1.58 6.45 24.30
C THR A 260 0.54 7.37 23.67
N ALA A 261 0.97 8.27 22.79
CA ALA A 261 0.12 9.21 22.08
C ALA A 261 -0.38 8.61 20.75
N PRO A 262 -1.56 9.03 20.26
CA PRO A 262 -2.01 8.74 18.91
C PRO A 262 -0.93 9.16 17.89
N VAL A 263 -0.80 8.39 16.80
CA VAL A 263 -0.01 8.83 15.65
C VAL A 263 -0.68 10.08 15.08
N ASN A 264 -0.07 11.24 15.29
CA ASN A 264 -0.57 12.55 14.87
C ASN A 264 -0.14 12.94 13.44
N ASP A 265 0.42 12.00 12.69
CA ASP A 265 0.78 12.24 11.30
C ASP A 265 -0.49 12.52 10.47
N PRO A 266 -0.42 13.34 9.43
CA PRO A 266 -1.55 13.49 8.52
C PRO A 266 -1.83 12.16 7.80
N PRO A 267 -3.09 11.89 7.43
CA PRO A 267 -3.42 10.66 6.71
C PRO A 267 -2.75 10.65 5.33
N VAL A 268 -2.28 9.48 4.94
CA VAL A 268 -1.77 9.24 3.59
C VAL A 268 -2.94 8.92 2.67
N TYR A 269 -2.97 9.52 1.48
CA TYR A 269 -4.00 9.24 0.48
C TYR A 269 -3.45 8.28 -0.57
N ILE A 270 -4.25 7.26 -0.89
CA ILE A 270 -3.89 6.20 -1.82
C ILE A 270 -5.02 6.07 -2.82
N MET A 271 -4.67 6.14 -4.11
CA MET A 271 -5.56 5.83 -5.22
C MET A 271 -4.92 4.72 -6.05
N ASP A 272 -5.39 3.49 -5.88
CA ASP A 272 -4.78 2.30 -6.46
C ASP A 272 -5.80 1.22 -6.81
N VAL A 273 -5.29 0.10 -7.31
CA VAL A 273 -6.04 -1.11 -7.63
C VAL A 273 -5.52 -2.24 -6.75
N ARG A 274 -6.42 -2.92 -6.05
CA ARG A 274 -6.11 -4.00 -5.11
C ARG A 274 -7.15 -5.11 -5.17
N ILE A 275 -6.85 -6.27 -4.59
CA ILE A 275 -7.88 -7.28 -4.31
C ILE A 275 -8.85 -6.78 -3.23
N SER A 276 -10.12 -7.17 -3.31
CA SER A 276 -11.17 -6.65 -2.43
C SER A 276 -10.87 -6.81 -0.93
N SER A 277 -10.27 -7.92 -0.51
CA SER A 277 -9.88 -8.22 0.86
C SER A 277 -8.80 -7.27 1.40
N GLU A 278 -8.00 -6.67 0.54
CA GLU A 278 -6.96 -5.69 0.88
C GLU A 278 -7.49 -4.24 0.87
N LEU A 279 -8.73 -4.03 0.41
CA LEU A 279 -9.42 -2.73 0.36
C LEU A 279 -10.63 -2.71 1.30
N GLN A 280 -10.36 -2.92 2.59
CA GLN A 280 -11.35 -2.85 3.67
C GLN A 280 -11.25 -1.53 4.44
N ALA A 281 -12.40 -0.98 4.84
CA ALA A 281 -12.46 0.21 5.70
C ALA A 281 -12.27 -0.17 7.18
N GLY A 282 -11.94 0.82 8.00
CA GLY A 282 -11.75 0.68 9.44
C GLY A 282 -10.34 0.25 9.82
N ALA A 283 -10.21 -0.27 11.05
CA ALA A 283 -8.98 -0.82 11.60
C ALA A 283 -8.58 -2.11 10.88
N THR A 284 -7.48 -2.06 10.13
CA THR A 284 -7.04 -3.17 9.28
C THR A 284 -5.53 -3.10 9.04
N THR A 285 -5.00 -4.01 8.23
CA THR A 285 -3.63 -3.92 7.73
C THR A 285 -3.54 -2.92 6.57
N SER A 286 -2.42 -2.23 6.43
CA SER A 286 -2.12 -1.36 5.28
C SER A 286 -2.19 -2.13 3.97
N GLY A 287 -1.99 -3.45 4.03
CA GLY A 287 -2.21 -4.37 2.92
C GLY A 287 -1.25 -4.17 1.77
N THR A 288 -1.53 -4.83 0.65
CA THR A 288 -0.76 -4.70 -0.60
C THR A 288 -1.65 -4.30 -1.77
N ASN A 289 -1.08 -3.58 -2.73
CA ASN A 289 -1.70 -3.29 -4.03
C ASN A 289 -1.22 -4.23 -5.15
N GLN A 290 -0.58 -5.33 -4.75
CA GLN A 290 -0.15 -6.38 -5.65
C GLN A 290 -1.30 -7.34 -5.91
N VAL A 291 -1.71 -7.43 -7.17
CA VAL A 291 -2.67 -8.41 -7.67
C VAL A 291 -1.87 -9.51 -8.35
N ARG A 292 -2.11 -10.77 -7.98
CA ARG A 292 -1.47 -11.91 -8.65
C ARG A 292 -2.19 -12.17 -9.95
N VAL A 293 -1.45 -12.17 -11.04
CA VAL A 293 -1.92 -12.46 -12.38
C VAL A 293 -1.15 -13.66 -12.94
N PRO A 294 -1.64 -14.35 -14.00
CA PRO A 294 -1.03 -15.59 -14.49
C PRO A 294 0.48 -15.54 -14.72
N ASN A 295 1.01 -14.40 -15.17
CA ASN A 295 2.44 -14.23 -15.45
C ASN A 295 3.23 -13.46 -14.37
N GLY A 296 2.64 -13.23 -13.19
CA GLY A 296 3.34 -12.60 -12.07
C GLY A 296 2.45 -11.72 -11.21
N ILE A 297 2.89 -10.49 -11.00
CA ILE A 297 2.28 -9.47 -10.15
C ILE A 297 1.96 -8.25 -11.02
N MET A 298 0.73 -7.78 -10.89
CA MET A 298 0.31 -6.46 -11.36
C MET A 298 0.20 -5.51 -10.17
N SER A 299 0.62 -4.26 -10.33
CA SER A 299 0.15 -3.17 -9.46
C SER A 299 -0.16 -1.94 -10.30
N ALA A 300 -1.16 -1.16 -9.90
CA ALA A 300 -1.54 0.06 -10.59
C ALA A 300 -1.95 1.12 -9.56
N TYR A 301 -1.31 2.28 -9.59
CA TYR A 301 -1.55 3.33 -8.61
C TYR A 301 -1.24 4.73 -9.17
N VAL A 302 -1.94 5.70 -8.62
CA VAL A 302 -1.71 7.13 -8.87
C VAL A 302 -0.51 7.58 -8.06
N VAL A 303 0.32 8.39 -8.68
CA VAL A 303 1.47 9.03 -8.03
C VAL A 303 1.02 10.39 -7.53
N PHE A 304 1.02 10.55 -6.21
CA PHE A 304 0.92 11.87 -5.59
C PHE A 304 2.32 12.43 -5.36
N ASP A 305 2.47 13.73 -5.57
CA ASP A 305 3.74 14.44 -5.38
C ASP A 305 4.19 14.35 -3.92
N SER A 306 5.27 13.59 -3.68
CA SER A 306 5.82 13.37 -2.34
C SER A 306 6.41 14.63 -1.71
N THR A 307 6.71 15.65 -2.52
CA THR A 307 7.19 16.96 -2.02
C THR A 307 6.05 17.83 -1.50
N LYS A 308 4.80 17.48 -1.81
CA LYS A 308 3.58 18.17 -1.38
C LYS A 308 2.82 17.36 -0.34
N GLN A 309 3.52 16.83 0.66
CA GLN A 309 2.88 16.11 1.76
C GLN A 309 2.43 17.07 2.87
N PRO A 310 1.18 16.96 3.36
CA PRO A 310 0.16 16.00 2.95
C PRO A 310 -0.42 16.34 1.56
N THR A 311 -0.64 15.31 0.73
CA THR A 311 -1.21 15.47 -0.63
C THR A 311 -2.44 16.34 -0.65
N PHE A 312 -3.29 16.22 0.38
CA PHE A 312 -4.43 17.08 0.62
C PHE A 312 -4.34 17.67 2.02
N ALA A 313 -4.45 18.99 2.13
CA ALA A 313 -4.40 19.68 3.42
C ALA A 313 -5.53 19.26 4.38
N THR A 314 -6.68 18.82 3.85
CA THR A 314 -7.84 18.39 4.65
C THR A 314 -8.61 17.25 3.96
N PRO A 315 -9.39 16.46 4.71
CA PRO A 315 -10.34 15.49 4.12
C PRO A 315 -11.35 16.13 3.17
N ALA A 316 -11.75 17.39 3.42
CA ALA A 316 -12.65 18.13 2.54
C ALA A 316 -11.98 18.43 1.18
N ALA A 317 -10.69 18.75 1.16
CA ALA A 317 -9.93 18.96 -0.07
C ALA A 317 -9.82 17.65 -0.89
N ALA A 318 -9.59 16.52 -0.24
CA ALA A 318 -9.60 15.22 -0.91
C ALA A 318 -10.98 14.88 -1.52
N LYS A 319 -12.07 15.16 -0.79
CA LYS A 319 -13.43 15.01 -1.32
C LYS A 319 -13.72 15.95 -2.50
N ALA A 320 -13.25 17.20 -2.45
CA ALA A 320 -13.38 18.14 -3.56
C ALA A 320 -12.59 17.66 -4.79
N TRP A 321 -11.42 17.04 -4.59
CA TRP A 321 -10.60 16.52 -5.66
C TRP A 321 -11.30 15.41 -6.47
N ILE A 322 -12.15 14.59 -5.85
CA ILE A 322 -12.99 13.57 -6.52
C ILE A 322 -13.87 14.21 -7.62
N GLY A 323 -14.28 15.47 -7.45
CA GLY A 323 -15.07 16.21 -8.44
C GLY A 323 -14.25 16.76 -9.63
N THR A 324 -12.94 16.57 -9.66
CA THR A 324 -12.08 17.14 -10.70
C THR A 324 -12.01 16.27 -11.96
N GLN A 325 -11.71 16.90 -13.10
CA GLN A 325 -11.49 16.17 -14.34
C GLN A 325 -10.26 15.24 -14.25
N GLN A 326 -9.22 15.64 -13.51
CA GLN A 326 -8.04 14.82 -13.30
C GLN A 326 -8.39 13.51 -12.58
N TYR A 327 -9.18 13.59 -11.51
CA TYR A 327 -9.68 12.40 -10.81
C TYR A 327 -10.46 11.48 -11.75
N ALA A 328 -11.40 12.03 -12.52
CA ALA A 328 -12.22 11.25 -13.45
C ALA A 328 -11.36 10.53 -14.49
N ARG A 329 -10.33 11.19 -15.05
CA ARG A 329 -9.40 10.58 -16.01
C ARG A 329 -8.56 9.46 -15.39
N LEU A 330 -8.02 9.67 -14.19
CA LEU A 330 -7.24 8.65 -13.48
C LEU A 330 -8.10 7.45 -13.09
N LYS A 331 -9.33 7.68 -12.59
CA LYS A 331 -10.29 6.62 -12.26
C LYS A 331 -10.65 5.82 -13.51
N ALA A 332 -10.95 6.49 -14.63
CA ALA A 332 -11.25 5.82 -15.89
C ALA A 332 -10.08 4.93 -16.37
N MET A 333 -8.84 5.46 -16.30
CA MET A 333 -7.63 4.70 -16.65
C MET A 333 -7.50 3.43 -15.78
N LEU A 334 -7.62 3.53 -14.46
CA LEU A 334 -7.51 2.37 -13.57
C LEU A 334 -8.66 1.37 -13.76
N LEU A 335 -9.88 1.82 -14.04
CA LEU A 335 -11.01 0.95 -14.33
C LEU A 335 -10.92 0.25 -15.70
N SER A 336 -10.14 0.81 -16.63
CA SER A 336 -9.91 0.24 -17.97
C SER A 336 -8.88 -0.89 -18.00
N LEU A 337 -8.22 -1.19 -16.88
CA LEU A 337 -7.26 -2.29 -16.81
C LEU A 337 -7.90 -3.59 -17.29
N SER A 338 -7.20 -4.27 -18.20
CA SER A 338 -7.59 -5.56 -18.74
C SER A 338 -6.39 -6.49 -18.78
N TYR A 339 -6.58 -7.70 -18.27
CA TYR A 339 -5.63 -8.79 -18.35
C TYR A 339 -6.22 -9.91 -19.22
N LYS A 340 -5.44 -10.42 -20.18
CA LYS A 340 -5.85 -11.47 -21.13
C LYS A 340 -4.96 -12.70 -21.09
#